data_AF-A0A3D5CD56-F1
#
_entry.id   AF-A0A3D5CD56-F1
#
_cell.length_a   1.000
_cell.length_b   1.000
_cell.length_c   1.000
_cell.angle_alpha   90.00
_cell.angle_beta   90.00
_cell.angle_gamma   90.00
#
_symmetry.space_group_name_H-M   'P 1'
#
loop_
_entity.id
_entity.type
_entity.pdbx_description
1 polymer ?
#
loop_
_entity_poly.entity_id
_entity_poly.type
_entity_poly.pdbx_seq_one_letter_code
_entity_poly.pdbx_strand_id
1 'polypeptide(L)' 'MTHHTAAPTRTETDSLGSMEIPADAYWGIHTARALENFPISRRPISV' A
#
# COMPACT_ATOMS: atom_id res chain seq x y z
N MET A 1 -26.15 -3.69 -5.73
CA MET A 1 -24.88 -4.18 -6.30
C MET A 1 -23.89 -3.03 -6.25
N THR A 2 -23.05 -2.96 -5.22
CA THR A 2 -22.07 -1.88 -5.07
C THR A 2 -20.88 -2.16 -5.98
N HIS A 3 -20.71 -1.34 -7.02
CA HIS A 3 -19.53 -1.36 -7.87
C HIS A 3 -18.35 -0.78 -7.06
N HIS A 4 -17.38 -1.61 -6.69
CA HIS A 4 -16.10 -1.12 -6.16
C HIS A 4 -15.28 -0.63 -7.35
N THR A 5 -15.39 0.66 -7.67
CA THR A 5 -14.45 1.31 -8.60
C THR A 5 -13.08 1.20 -7.96
N ALA A 6 -12.20 0.37 -8.53
CA ALA A 6 -10.82 0.24 -8.05
C ALA A 6 -10.20 1.64 -7.97
N ALA A 7 -9.72 2.02 -6.79
CA ALA A 7 -9.05 3.30 -6.60
C ALA A 7 -7.86 3.39 -7.57
N PRO A 8 -7.57 4.59 -8.12
CA PRO A 8 -6.44 4.76 -9.01
C PRO A 8 -5.15 4.31 -8.32
N THR A 9 -4.30 3.56 -9.04
CA THR A 9 -3.00 3.08 -8.57
C THR A 9 -1.88 3.76 -9.35
N ARG A 10 -0.69 3.78 -8.76
CA ARG A 10 0.57 4.18 -9.39
C ARG A 10 1.59 3.06 -9.20
N THR A 11 2.34 2.74 -10.25
CA THR A 11 3.40 1.72 -10.18
C THR A 11 4.67 2.33 -9.63
N GLU A 12 5.21 1.74 -8.57
CA GLU A 12 6.56 2.02 -8.06
C GLU A 12 7.49 0.83 -8.29
N THR A 13 8.80 1.08 -8.33
CA THR A 13 9.83 0.03 -8.47
C THR A 13 10.91 0.22 -7.41
N ASP A 14 11.24 -0.87 -6.72
CA ASP A 14 12.40 -0.99 -5.81
C ASP A 14 13.34 -2.11 -6.28
N SER A 15 14.36 -2.43 -5.48
CA SER A 15 15.31 -3.53 -5.79
C SER A 15 14.67 -4.92 -5.82
N LEU A 16 13.43 -5.07 -5.32
CA LEU A 16 12.69 -6.33 -5.28
C LEU A 16 11.65 -6.42 -6.42
N GLY A 17 11.50 -5.37 -7.24
CA GLY A 17 10.61 -5.33 -8.40
C GLY A 17 9.61 -4.19 -8.34
N SER A 18 8.54 -4.31 -9.14
CA SER A 18 7.49 -3.29 -9.24
C SER A 18 6.22 -3.67 -8.48
N MET A 19 5.51 -2.68 -7.95
CA MET A 19 4.26 -2.86 -7.19
C MET A 19 3.28 -1.71 -7.45
N GLU A 20 1.98 -2.02 -7.43
CA GLU A 20 0.92 -1.03 -7.50
C GLU A 20 0.62 -0.45 -6.12
N ILE A 21 0.73 0.86 -5.99
CA ILE A 21 0.46 1.61 -4.77
C ILE A 21 -0.77 2.48 -5.00
N PRO A 22 -1.71 2.59 -4.04
CA PRO A 22 -2.83 3.53 -4.17
C PRO A 22 -2.32 4.94 -4.46
N ALA A 23 -2.91 5.62 -5.44
CA ALA A 23 -2.46 6.94 -5.87
C ALA A 23 -2.67 8.02 -4.81
N ASP A 24 -3.58 7.78 -3.86
CA ASP A 24 -3.88 8.64 -2.71
C ASP A 24 -3.04 8.32 -1.46
N ALA A 25 -2.23 7.26 -1.48
CA ALA A 25 -1.35 6.92 -0.37
C ALA A 25 -0.17 7.91 -0.28
N TYR A 26 0.04 8.47 0.92
CA TYR A 26 1.21 9.29 1.24
C TYR A 26 2.52 8.49 1.40
N TRP A 27 2.45 7.17 1.31
CA TRP A 27 3.57 6.24 1.44
C TRP A 27 3.84 5.49 0.12
N GLY A 28 5.01 4.87 0.00
CA GLY A 28 5.46 4.19 -1.21
C GLY A 28 5.73 2.69 -1.05
N ILE A 29 6.43 2.10 -2.02
CA ILE A 29 6.63 0.65 -2.15
C ILE A 29 7.28 0.00 -0.92
N HIS A 30 8.26 0.66 -0.30
CA HIS A 30 8.91 0.10 0.90
C HIS A 30 7.94 -0.03 2.08
N THR A 31 7.04 0.93 2.26
CA THR A 31 6.01 0.87 3.32
C THR A 31 4.96 -0.18 2.97
N ALA A 32 4.57 -0.29 1.70
CA ALA A 32 3.66 -1.33 1.23
C ALA A 32 4.20 -2.74 1.56
N ARG A 33 5.48 -2.98 1.26
CA ARG A 33 6.16 -4.23 1.61
C ARG A 33 6.26 -4.44 3.11
N ALA A 34 6.47 -3.38 3.89
CA ALA A 34 6.48 -3.51 5.35
C ALA A 34 5.11 -3.95 5.90
N LEU A 35 4.01 -3.44 5.33
CA LEU A 35 2.65 -3.84 5.69
C LEU A 35 2.37 -5.31 5.34
N GLU A 36 2.86 -5.78 4.18
CA GLU A 36 2.73 -7.19 3.74
C GLU A 36 3.61 -8.14 4.57
N ASN A 37 4.87 -7.77 4.81
CA ASN A 37 5.85 -8.63 5.47
C ASN A 37 5.72 -8.64 7.00
N PHE A 38 5.29 -7.52 7.59
CA PHE A 38 5.20 -7.34 9.04
C PHE A 38 3.79 -6.86 9.42
N PRO A 39 2.79 -7.75 9.39
CA PRO A 39 1.46 -7.41 9.89
C PRO A 39 1.49 -7.28 11.43
N ILE A 40 1.94 -6.14 11.94
CA ILE A 40 1.87 -5.82 13.37
C ILE A 40 0.39 -5.59 13.70
N SER A 41 -0.14 -6.38 14.62
CA SER A 41 -1.53 -6.42 15.09
C SER A 41 -2.33 -5.11 14.94
N ARG A 42 -2.98 -4.89 13.77
CA ARG A 42 -4.08 -3.97 13.35
C ARG A 42 -4.42 -2.71 14.19
N ARG A 43 -3.53 -2.19 15.02
CA ARG A 43 -3.70 -0.99 15.83
C ARG A 43 -2.68 0.02 15.32
N PRO A 44 -3.08 0.93 14.42
CA PRO A 44 -2.23 2.06 14.10
C PRO A 44 -1.91 2.79 15.40
N ILE A 45 -0.65 3.20 15.56
CA ILE A 45 -0.26 4.13 16.63
C ILE A 45 -0.89 5.47 16.24
N SER A 46 -2.11 5.71 16.70
CA SER A 46 -2.71 7.04 16.70
C SER A 46 -2.19 7.73 17.96
N VAL A 47 -1.28 8.69 17.77
CA VAL A 47 -0.99 9.72 18.79
C VAL A 47 -1.63 11.02 18.34
#